data_AF-A0A3B9ZNY6-F1
#
_entry.id   AF-A0A3B9ZNY6-F1
#
_cell.length_a   1.000
_cell.length_b   1.000
_cell.length_c   1.000
_cell.angle_alpha   90.00
_cell.angle_beta   90.00
_cell.angle_gamma   90.00
#
_symmetry.space_group_name_H-M   'P 1'
#
loop_
_entity.id
_entity.type
_entity.pdbx_description
1 polymer ?
#
loop_
_entity_poly.entity_id
_entity_poly.type
_entity_poly.pdbx_seq_one_letter_code
_entity_poly.pdbx_strand_id
1 'polypeptide(L)' 'MKFEVEKAFARDFRKLKNKELAIAITQAILQVSEASTIKEIANLKKLTGYRSAFRIRINDY' A
#
# COMPACT_ATOMS: atom_id res chain seq x y z
N MET A 1 6.49 -2.79 10.53
CA MET A 1 7.61 -3.10 9.60
C MET A 1 8.35 -1.83 9.14
N LYS A 2 9.64 -1.93 8.78
CA LYS A 2 10.36 -0.84 8.08
C LYS A 2 9.98 -0.86 6.60
N PHE A 3 9.64 0.29 6.03
CA PHE A 3 9.29 0.45 4.62
C PHE A 3 9.91 1.70 4.01
N GLU A 4 10.00 1.72 2.69
CA GLU A 4 10.41 2.88 1.91
C GLU A 4 9.32 3.20 0.88
N VAL A 5 9.17 4.48 0.57
CA VAL A 5 8.21 4.95 -0.43
C VAL A 5 8.99 5.50 -1.61
N GLU A 6 8.65 5.03 -2.82
CA GLU A 6 9.26 5.53 -4.02
C GLU A 6 9.01 7.03 -4.20
N LYS A 7 10.05 7.76 -4.62
CA LYS A 7 9.95 9.21 -4.87
C LYS A 7 8.85 9.54 -5.90
N ALA A 8 8.68 8.68 -6.92
CA ALA A 8 7.64 8.82 -7.92
C ALA A 8 6.24 8.73 -7.30
N PHE A 9 6.00 7.70 -6.49
CA PHE A 9 4.73 7.55 -5.76
C PHE A 9 4.45 8.76 -4.87
N ALA A 10 5.41 9.21 -4.07
CA ALA A 10 5.22 10.35 -3.18
C ALA A 10 4.88 11.65 -3.95
N ARG A 11 5.51 11.87 -5.11
CA ARG A 11 5.21 13.00 -5.99
C ARG A 11 3.78 12.93 -6.53
N ASP A 12 3.34 11.75 -6.95
CA ASP A 12 2.04 11.58 -7.60
C ASP A 12 0.91 11.56 -6.56
N PHE A 13 1.15 11.01 -5.37
CA PHE A 13 0.24 11.09 -4.22
C PHE A 13 -0.03 12.54 -3.79
N ARG A 14 0.97 13.43 -3.79
CA ARG A 14 0.77 14.86 -3.48
C ARG A 14 -0.17 15.59 -4.45
N LYS A 15 -0.31 15.07 -5.68
CA LYS A 15 -1.21 15.64 -6.70
C LYS A 15 -2.63 15.06 -6.62
N LEU A 16 -2.85 14.06 -5.76
CA LEU A 16 -4.13 13.38 -5.64
C LEU A 16 -5.18 14.31 -5.04
N LYS A 17 -6.24 14.60 -5.81
CA LYS A 17 -7.35 15.46 -5.37
C LYS A 17 -8.44 14.68 -4.63
N ASN A 18 -8.55 13.38 -4.90
CA ASN A 18 -9.56 12.53 -4.27
C ASN A 18 -9.16 12.23 -2.82
N LYS A 19 -9.85 12.89 -1.88
CA LYS A 19 -9.58 12.78 -0.44
C LYS A 19 -9.87 11.38 0.10
N GLU A 20 -10.94 10.73 -0.36
CA GLU A 20 -11.30 9.39 0.10
C GLU A 20 -10.23 8.37 -0.30
N LEU A 21 -9.78 8.44 -1.56
CA LEU A 21 -8.68 7.62 -2.04
C LEU A 21 -7.38 7.90 -1.27
N ALA A 22 -7.08 9.17 -0.98
CA ALA A 22 -5.90 9.54 -0.21
C ALA A 22 -5.93 8.96 1.22
N ILE A 23 -7.09 8.99 1.88
CA ILE A 23 -7.31 8.39 3.20
C ILE A 23 -7.12 6.88 3.13
N ALA A 24 -7.74 6.21 2.16
CA ALA A 24 -7.64 4.76 2.01
C ALA A 24 -6.20 4.29 1.75
N ILE A 25 -5.44 5.02 0.91
CA ILE A 25 -4.00 4.77 0.69
C ILE A 25 -3.22 4.93 1.99
N THR A 26 -3.47 5.99 2.74
CA THR A 26 -2.76 6.26 4.00
C THR A 26 -3.04 5.17 5.04
N GLN A 27 -4.29 4.71 5.13
CA GLN A 27 -4.67 3.59 6.00
C GLN A 27 -3.96 2.29 5.63
N ALA A 28 -3.84 1.98 4.32
CA ALA A 28 -3.10 0.82 3.87
C ALA A 28 -1.61 0.91 4.23
N ILE A 29 -0.99 2.08 4.08
CA ILE A 29 0.40 2.31 4.50
C ILE A 29 0.57 2.14 6.01
N LEU A 30 -0.37 2.70 6.80
CA LEU A 30 -0.34 2.60 8.26
C LEU A 30 -0.44 1.13 8.70
N GLN A 31 -1.36 0.37 8.12
CA GLN A 31 -1.51 -1.07 8.40
C GLN A 31 -0.20 -1.84 8.14
N VAL A 32 0.48 -1.57 7.03
CA VAL A 32 1.79 -2.19 6.72
C VAL A 32 2.86 -1.76 7.73
N SER A 33 2.84 -0.49 8.14
CA SER A 33 3.82 0.04 9.10
C SER A 33 3.68 -0.58 10.49
N GLU A 34 2.44 -0.87 10.93
CA GLU A 34 2.12 -1.45 12.23
C GLU A 34 2.21 -2.97 12.26
N ALA A 35 2.04 -3.63 11.10
CA ALA A 35 2.18 -5.07 11.01
C ALA A 35 3.59 -5.55 11.40
N SER A 36 3.62 -6.65 12.14
CA SER A 36 4.84 -7.40 12.48
C SER A 36 5.12 -8.48 11.44
N THR A 37 4.07 -9.05 10.84
CA THR A 37 4.17 -10.08 9.81
C THR A 37 3.29 -9.80 8.59
N ILE A 38 3.67 -10.37 7.45
CA ILE A 38 2.91 -10.24 6.19
C ILE A 38 1.47 -10.79 6.32
N LYS A 39 1.24 -11.74 7.23
CA LYS A 39 -0.07 -12.37 7.47
C LYS A 39 -1.07 -11.45 8.18
N GLU A 40 -0.59 -10.40 8.85
CA GLU A 40 -1.44 -9.41 9.55
C GLU A 40 -1.98 -8.33 8.61
N ILE A 41 -1.45 -8.24 7.40
CA ILE A 41 -1.85 -7.24 6.41
C ILE A 41 -3.11 -7.75 5.68
N ALA A 42 -4.22 -7.05 5.87
CA ALA A 42 -5.49 -7.37 5.23
C ALA A 42 -5.45 -7.10 3.73
N ASN A 43 -6.30 -7.80 2.96
CA ASN A 43 -6.43 -7.65 1.51
C ASN A 43 -5.13 -7.83 0.71
N LEU A 44 -4.13 -8.49 1.31
CA LEU A 44 -2.86 -8.77 0.67
C LEU A 44 -2.96 -10.01 -0.24
N LYS A 45 -2.57 -9.85 -1.51
CA LYS A 45 -2.47 -10.95 -2.48
C LYS A 45 -1.06 -11.04 -3.03
N LYS A 46 -0.49 -12.25 -3.06
CA LYS A 46 0.80 -12.50 -3.71
C LYS A 46 0.65 -12.37 -5.23
N LEU A 47 1.60 -11.69 -5.88
CA LEU A 47 1.62 -11.58 -7.33
C LEU A 47 2.21 -12.86 -7.95
N THR A 48 1.60 -13.33 -9.04
CA THR A 48 2.12 -14.45 -9.82
C THR A 48 3.35 -14.02 -10.61
N GLY A 49 4.31 -14.93 -10.80
CA GLY A 49 5.55 -14.64 -11.51
C GLY A 49 6.64 -13.91 -10.71
N TYR A 50 6.36 -13.52 -9.46
CA TYR A 50 7.33 -12.85 -8.59
C TYR A 50 7.61 -13.67 -7.33
N ARG A 51 8.88 -13.68 -6.89
CA ARG A 51 9.30 -14.43 -5.69
C ARG A 51 8.70 -13.83 -4.40
N SER A 52 8.76 -12.50 -4.28
CA SER A 52 8.47 -11.75 -3.06
C SER A 52 7.75 -10.43 -3.35
N ALA A 53 6.76 -10.45 -4.25
CA ALA A 53 5.93 -9.29 -4.54
C ALA A 53 4.47 -9.55 -4.17
N PHE A 54 3.83 -8.54 -3.60
CA PHE A 54 2.45 -8.59 -3.11
C PHE A 54 1.73 -7.30 -3.52
N ARG A 55 0.40 -7.36 -3.54
CA ARG A 55 -0.46 -6.20 -3.75
C ARG A 55 -1.51 -6.10 -2.66
N ILE A 56 -1.83 -4.87 -2.29
CA ILE A 56 -3.04 -4.52 -1.55
C ILE A 56 -3.93 -3.79 -2.55
N ARG A 57 -5.18 -4.25 -2.73
CA ARG A 57 -6.15 -3.59 -3.61
C ARG A 57 -6.93 -2.56 -2.80
N ILE A 58 -7.09 -1.35 -3.33
CA ILE A 58 -7.85 -0.26 -2.71
C ILE A 58 -9.00 0.10 -3.64
N ASN A 59 -10.21 -0.34 -3.31
CA ASN A 59 -11.38 -0.23 -4.18
C ASN A 59 -11.10 -0.83 -5.58
N ASP A 60 -11.24 -0.02 -6.62
CA ASP A 60 -11.01 -0.41 -8.01
C ASP A 60 -9.54 -0.28 -8.47
N TYR A 61 -8.64 0.10 -7.57
CA TYR A 61 -7.22 0.36 -7.83
C TYR A 61 -6.30 -0.73 -7.24
#